data_AF-A0A8S2ZFW5-F1
#
_entry.id   AF-A0A8S2ZFW5-F1
#
_cell.length_a   1.000
_cell.length_b   1.000
_cell.length_c   1.000
_cell.angle_alpha   90.00
_cell.angle_beta   90.00
_cell.angle_gamma   90.00
#
_symmetry.space_group_name_H-M   'P 1'
#
loop_
_entity.id
_entity.type
_entity.pdbx_description
1 polymer ?
#
loop_
_entity_poly.entity_id
_entity_poly.type
_entity_poly.pdbx_seq_one_letter_code
_entity_poly.pdbx_strand_id
1 'polypeptide(L)' 'MEELQLENEAMVGSDEKGPEVLEAEIEAAIGELKSGKAEGVDGIPAELLKALGERGRKELVGL' A
#
# COMPACT_ATOMS: atom_id res chain seq x y z
N MET A 1 23.27 -9.40 -5.25
CA MET A 1 22.01 -8.85 -4.75
C MET A 1 22.33 -7.46 -4.26
N GLU A 2 21.66 -6.45 -4.79
CA GLU A 2 21.81 -5.07 -4.35
C GLU A 2 20.94 -4.90 -3.10
N GLU A 3 21.53 -4.48 -1.99
CA GLU A 3 20.81 -4.23 -0.74
C GLU A 3 19.99 -2.93 -0.90
N LEU A 4 18.66 -3.03 -0.75
CA LEU A 4 17.78 -1.88 -0.72
C LEU A 4 18.06 -1.09 0.56
N GLN A 5 18.69 0.08 0.43
CA GLN A 5 18.88 1.01 1.54
C GLN A 5 17.57 1.79 1.74
N LEU A 6 16.81 1.43 2.78
CA LEU A 6 15.61 2.16 3.18
C LEU A 6 16.00 3.36 4.03
N GLU A 7 15.54 4.55 3.64
CA GLU A 7 15.68 5.76 4.43
C GLU A 7 14.70 5.74 5.62
N ASN A 8 15.12 6.26 6.78
CA ASN A 8 14.27 6.33 7.96
C ASN A 8 13.38 7.58 7.87
N GLU A 9 12.08 7.38 7.67
CA GLU A 9 11.09 8.45 7.54
C GLU A 9 11.08 9.45 8.72
N ALA A 10 11.42 9.00 9.94
CA ALA A 10 11.47 9.88 11.11
C ALA A 10 12.65 10.87 11.09
N MET A 11 13.66 10.64 10.22
CA MET A 11 14.82 11.50 10.06
C MET A 11 14.71 12.49 8.88
N VAL A 12 13.59 12.48 8.17
CA VAL A 12 13.37 13.29 6.96
C VAL A 12 12.55 14.54 7.31
N GLY A 13 12.87 15.68 6.69
CA GLY A 13 12.14 16.94 6.90
C GLY A 13 10.67 16.82 6.51
N SER A 14 9.77 17.58 7.15
CA SER A 14 8.33 17.55 6.82
C SER A 14 8.02 17.96 5.38
N ASP A 15 8.90 18.73 4.77
CA ASP A 15 8.87 19.19 3.38
C ASP A 15 9.38 18.15 2.37
N GLU A 16 10.12 17.14 2.85
CA GLU A 16 10.60 16.01 2.07
C GLU A 16 9.65 14.79 2.19
N LYS A 17 8.74 14.80 3.17
CA LYS A 17 7.68 13.79 3.29
C LYS A 17 6.66 13.96 2.17
N GLY A 18 6.23 12.83 1.63
CA GLY A 18 5.08 12.80 0.72
C GLY A 18 3.80 13.27 1.41
N PRO A 19 2.73 13.50 0.64
CA PRO A 19 1.42 13.77 1.22
C PRO A 19 1.01 12.63 2.16
N GLU A 20 0.30 12.98 3.24
CA GLU A 20 -0.30 11.98 4.12
C GLU A 20 -1.23 11.10 3.30
N VAL A 21 -0.99 9.78 3.31
CA VAL A 21 -1.87 8.83 2.63
C VAL A 21 -3.18 8.77 3.38
N LEU A 22 -4.26 9.24 2.77
CA LEU A 22 -5.59 9.20 3.37
C LEU A 22 -6.21 7.81 3.19
N GLU A 23 -7.05 7.39 4.15
CA GLU A 23 -7.85 6.16 4.03
C GLU A 23 -8.59 6.09 2.69
N ALA A 24 -9.15 7.22 2.24
CA ALA A 24 -9.86 7.33 0.96
C ALA A 24 -8.96 7.06 -0.26
N GLU A 25 -7.67 7.40 -0.20
CA GLU A 25 -6.73 7.13 -1.30
C GLU A 25 -6.40 5.64 -1.39
N ILE A 26 -6.26 4.97 -0.24
CA ILE A 26 -6.07 3.51 -0.18
C ILE A 26 -7.31 2.80 -0.71
N GLU A 27 -8.51 3.25 -0.32
CA GLU A 27 -9.76 2.69 -0.83
C GLU A 27 -9.89 2.87 -2.36
N ALA A 28 -9.56 4.06 -2.87
CA ALA A 28 -9.56 4.32 -4.31
C ALA A 28 -8.55 3.42 -5.04
N ALA A 29 -7.31 3.31 -4.53
CA ALA A 29 -6.26 2.50 -5.12
C ALA A 29 -6.65 1.01 -5.20
N ILE A 30 -7.20 0.44 -4.13
CA ILE A 30 -7.68 -0.95 -4.11
C ILE A 30 -8.83 -1.15 -5.12
N GLY A 31 -9.74 -0.17 -5.23
CA GLY A 31 -10.83 -0.18 -6.20
C GLY A 31 -10.35 -0.17 -7.66
N GLU A 32 -9.30 0.59 -7.95
CA GLU A 32 -8.72 0.75 -9.29
C GLU A 32 -7.87 -0.44 -9.76
N LEU A 33 -7.45 -1.33 -8.85
CA LEU A 33 -6.72 -2.54 -9.21
C LEU A 33 -7.49 -3.34 -10.26
N LYS A 34 -6.81 -3.79 -11.32
CA LYS A 34 -7.44 -4.62 -12.35
C LYS A 34 -7.49 -6.07 -11.88
N SER A 35 -8.66 -6.68 -11.96
CA SER A 35 -8.83 -8.11 -11.67
C SER A 35 -8.29 -9.00 -12.80
N GLY A 36 -7.96 -10.24 -12.47
CA GLY A 36 -7.44 -11.24 -13.42
C GLY A 36 -6.02 -10.96 -13.91
N LYS A 37 -5.24 -10.16 -13.16
CA LYS A 37 -3.82 -9.96 -13.40
C LYS A 37 -3.01 -11.06 -12.71
N ALA A 38 -1.84 -11.37 -13.29
CA ALA A 38 -0.90 -12.26 -12.63
C ALA A 38 -0.41 -11.63 -11.32
N GLU A 39 -0.22 -12.46 -10.31
CA GLU A 39 0.37 -12.07 -9.04
C GLU A 39 1.81 -11.55 -9.21
N GLY A 40 2.23 -10.69 -8.30
CA GLY A 40 3.60 -10.21 -8.23
C GLY A 40 4.54 -11.23 -7.62
N VAL A 41 5.78 -10.82 -7.34
CA VAL A 41 6.76 -11.65 -6.63
C VAL A 41 6.36 -11.96 -5.18
N ASP A 42 5.35 -11.26 -4.68
CA ASP A 42 4.72 -11.47 -3.37
C ASP A 42 3.69 -12.62 -3.36
N GLY A 43 3.24 -13.10 -4.53
CA GLY A 43 2.20 -14.12 -4.63
C GLY A 43 0.83 -13.65 -4.15
N ILE A 44 0.58 -12.33 -4.13
CA ILE A 44 -0.70 -11.76 -3.65
C ILE A 44 -1.56 -11.36 -4.86
N PRO A 45 -2.73 -11.99 -5.07
CA PRO A 45 -3.65 -11.58 -6.12
C PRO A 45 -4.43 -10.32 -5.72
N ALA A 46 -4.77 -9.48 -6.70
CA ALA A 46 -5.53 -8.25 -6.48
C ALA A 46 -6.92 -8.51 -5.86
N GLU A 47 -7.51 -9.66 -6.16
CA GLU A 47 -8.79 -10.11 -5.61
C GLU A 47 -8.74 -10.27 -4.09
N LEU A 48 -7.59 -10.69 -3.53
CA LEU A 48 -7.43 -10.80 -2.09
C LEU A 48 -7.56 -9.43 -1.43
N LEU A 49 -6.84 -8.43 -1.96
CA LEU A 49 -6.86 -7.06 -1.46
C LEU A 49 -8.27 -6.46 -1.51
N LYS A 50 -9.01 -6.72 -2.59
CA LYS A 50 -10.41 -6.30 -2.73
C LYS A 50 -11.36 -7.00 -1.75
N ALA A 51 -11.04 -8.23 -1.32
CA ALA A 51 -11.87 -9.04 -0.44
C ALA A 51 -11.61 -8.81 1.06
N LEU A 52 -10.59 -8.03 1.44
CA LEU A 52 -10.16 -7.80 2.83
C LEU A 52 -11.24 -7.24 3.78
N GLY A 53 -12.31 -6.65 3.23
CA GLY A 53 -13.38 -6.04 4.01
C GLY A 53 -12.89 -4.84 4.84
N GLU A 54 -13.74 -4.31 5.71
CA GLU A 54 -13.42 -3.10 6.49
C GLU A 54 -12.23 -3.31 7.44
N ARG A 55 -12.18 -4.46 8.13
CA ARG A 55 -11.09 -4.76 9.06
C ARG A 55 -9.75 -4.84 8.36
N GLY A 56 -9.66 -5.58 7.26
CA GLY A 56 -8.40 -5.70 6.53
C GLY A 56 -7.97 -4.39 5.87
N ARG A 57 -8.90 -3.54 5.45
CA ARG A 57 -8.58 -2.18 4.99
C ARG A 57 -8.00 -1.30 6.10
N LYS A 58 -8.55 -1.33 7.31
CA LYS A 58 -8.01 -0.59 8.45
C LYS A 58 -6.58 -1.01 8.82
N GLU A 59 -6.28 -2.31 8.72
CA GLU A 59 -4.92 -2.82 8.95
C GLU A 59 -3.93 -2.37 7.85
N LEU A 60 -4.40 -2.11 6.61
CA LEU A 60 -3.57 -1.55 5.54
C LEU A 60 -3.32 -0.05 5.72
N VAL A 61 -4.30 0.68 6.26
CA VAL A 61 -4.21 2.13 6.52
C VAL A 61 -3.45 2.42 7.81
N GLY A 62 -3.55 1.54 8.80
CA GLY A 62 -2.91 1.64 10.11
C GLY A 62 -1.41 1.37 10.11
N LEU A 63 -0.68 1.93 9.14
CA LEU A 63 0.75 2.22 9.27
C LEU A 63 1.00 3.14 10.48
#